data_AF-A0A8T4YKE2-F1
#
_entry.id   AF-A0A8T4YKE2-F1
#
_cell.length_a   1.000
_cell.length_b   1.000
_cell.length_c   1.000
_cell.angle_alpha   90.00
_cell.angle_beta   90.00
_cell.angle_gamma   90.00
#
_symmetry.space_group_name_H-M   'P 1'
#
loop_
_entity.id
_entity.type
_entity.pdbx_description
1 polymer ?
#
loop_
_entity_poly.entity_id
_entity_poly.type
_entity_poly.pdbx_seq_one_letter_code
_entity_poly.pdbx_strand_id
1 'polypeptide(L)'
;FELYRAGSMTALKRKILKPEFRDIDLTKPSNWLIVLKELENFGWGTFSRVENEIKIENCAVPIQYLRGYLESMFKVKLEEHKTQIEGLTVLIAQKQRKEEWR
;
A
#
# COMPACT_ATOMS: atom_id res chain seq x y z
N PHE A 1 -4.25 -7.96 14.08
CA PHE A 1 -4.36 -8.89 12.95
C PHE A 1 -5.64 -8.72 12.14
N GLU A 2 -6.80 -8.47 12.77
CA GLU A 2 -8.08 -8.36 12.05
C GLU A 2 -8.15 -7.18 11.08
N LEU A 3 -7.72 -5.98 11.50
CA LEU A 3 -7.68 -4.79 10.63
C LEU A 3 -6.82 -4.99 9.38
N TYR A 4 -5.65 -5.61 9.55
CA TYR A 4 -4.77 -5.96 8.44
C TYR A 4 -5.46 -6.89 7.44
N ARG A 5 -6.08 -7.97 7.93
CA ARG A 5 -6.85 -8.91 7.09
C ARG A 5 -8.02 -8.24 6.37
N ALA A 6 -8.72 -7.34 7.05
CA ALA A 6 -9.80 -6.57 6.44
C ALA A 6 -9.29 -5.71 5.28
N GLY A 7 -8.16 -5.02 5.46
CA GLY A 7 -7.50 -4.26 4.39
C GLY A 7 -7.12 -5.14 3.20
N SER A 8 -6.52 -6.29 3.47
CA SER A 8 -6.15 -7.27 2.43
C SER A 8 -7.36 -7.76 1.64
N MET A 9 -8.45 -8.10 2.33
CA MET A 9 -9.68 -8.57 1.69
C MET A 9 -10.33 -7.47 0.83
N THR A 10 -10.33 -6.22 1.31
CA THR A 10 -10.83 -5.08 0.53
C THR A 10 -10.02 -4.87 -0.74
N ALA A 11 -8.68 -4.97 -0.69
CA ALA A 11 -7.82 -4.89 -1.87
C ALA A 11 -8.15 -5.98 -2.91
N LEU A 12 -8.37 -7.23 -2.47
CA LEU A 12 -8.77 -8.32 -3.36
C LEU A 12 -10.11 -8.03 -4.05
N LYS A 13 -11.12 -7.58 -3.29
CA LYS A 13 -12.40 -7.16 -3.86
C LYS A 13 -12.23 -6.03 -4.86
N ARG A 14 -11.37 -5.05 -4.57
CA ARG A 14 -11.07 -3.91 -5.45
C ARG A 14 -10.52 -4.37 -6.80
N LYS A 15 -9.52 -5.25 -6.80
CA LYS A 15 -8.94 -5.83 -8.03
C LYS A 15 -9.94 -6.57 -8.90
N ILE A 16 -10.95 -7.18 -8.28
CA ILE A 16 -12.04 -7.85 -9.00
C ILE A 16 -13.00 -6.81 -9.58
N LEU A 17 -13.38 -5.80 -8.82
CA LEU A 17 -14.44 -4.85 -9.21
C LEU A 17 -13.97 -3.72 -10.13
N LYS A 18 -12.65 -3.43 -10.16
CA LYS A 18 -12.06 -2.34 -10.95
C LYS A 18 -11.19 -2.92 -12.08
N PRO A 19 -11.69 -2.99 -13.33
CA PRO A 19 -10.94 -3.55 -14.47
C PRO A 19 -9.60 -2.86 -14.69
N GLU A 20 -9.53 -1.55 -14.43
CA GLU A 20 -8.32 -0.71 -14.47
C GLU A 20 -7.14 -1.26 -13.63
N PHE A 21 -7.40 -2.01 -12.55
CA PHE A 21 -6.34 -2.67 -11.76
C PHE A 21 -5.97 -4.07 -12.25
N ARG A 22 -6.71 -4.63 -13.21
CA ARG A 22 -6.39 -5.91 -13.85
C ARG A 22 -5.38 -5.73 -14.97
N ASP A 23 -5.49 -4.64 -15.71
CA ASP A 23 -4.66 -4.36 -16.89
C ASP A 23 -3.33 -3.68 -16.54
N ILE A 24 -3.16 -3.27 -15.28
CA ILE A 24 -1.96 -2.60 -14.79
C ILE A 24 -1.18 -3.53 -13.87
N ASP A 25 0.11 -3.71 -14.18
CA ASP A 25 1.02 -4.47 -13.33
C ASP A 25 1.40 -3.68 -12.08
N LEU A 26 0.63 -3.85 -11.00
CA LEU A 26 0.87 -3.21 -9.71
C LEU A 26 2.05 -3.80 -8.92
N THR A 27 2.73 -4.84 -9.44
CA THR A 27 4.00 -5.30 -8.84
C THR A 27 5.17 -4.37 -9.19
N LYS A 28 5.01 -3.54 -10.23
CA LYS A 28 5.98 -2.50 -10.61
C LYS A 28 5.77 -1.24 -9.76
N PRO A 29 6.77 -0.79 -8.98
CA PRO A 29 6.64 0.38 -8.12
C PRO A 29 6.28 1.70 -8.85
N SER A 30 6.62 1.81 -10.14
CA SER A 30 6.21 2.93 -11.00
C SER A 30 4.70 3.11 -11.09
N ASN A 31 3.93 2.02 -10.92
CA ASN A 31 2.48 2.00 -11.06
C ASN A 31 1.75 2.23 -9.73
N TRP A 32 2.47 2.24 -8.60
CA TRP A 32 1.85 2.35 -7.28
C TRP A 32 1.12 3.68 -7.07
N LEU A 33 1.63 4.76 -7.68
CA LEU A 33 1.01 6.08 -7.61
C LEU A 33 -0.45 6.09 -8.07
N ILE A 34 -0.85 5.19 -8.95
CA ILE A 34 -2.25 5.06 -9.42
C ILE A 34 -3.17 4.69 -8.26
N VAL A 35 -2.77 3.67 -7.48
CA VAL A 35 -3.52 3.25 -6.29
C VAL A 35 -3.45 4.33 -5.21
N LEU A 36 -2.26 4.89 -4.96
CA LEU A 36 -2.09 5.92 -3.93
C LEU A 36 -2.95 7.16 -4.20
N LYS A 37 -3.03 7.62 -5.46
CA LYS A 37 -3.92 8.72 -5.87
C LYS A 37 -5.40 8.37 -5.72
N GLU A 38 -5.79 7.12 -5.97
CA GLU A 38 -7.17 6.68 -5.70
C GLU A 38 -7.49 6.78 -4.20
N LEU A 39 -6.56 6.38 -3.33
CA LEU A 39 -6.73 6.47 -1.88
C LEU A 39 -6.79 7.93 -1.38
N GLU A 40 -6.01 8.83 -1.98
CA GLU A 40 -6.14 10.28 -1.75
C GLU A 40 -7.54 10.78 -2.12
N ASN A 41 -8.08 10.35 -3.27
CA ASN A 41 -9.42 10.72 -3.71
C ASN A 41 -10.53 10.19 -2.77
N PHE A 42 -10.28 9.13 -1.99
CA PHE A 42 -11.18 8.68 -0.92
C PHE A 42 -10.96 9.40 0.41
N GLY A 43 -10.00 10.31 0.49
CA GLY A 43 -9.68 11.05 1.71
C GLY A 43 -8.95 10.19 2.75
N TRP A 44 -8.22 9.15 2.35
CA TRP A 44 -7.53 8.27 3.30
C TRP A 44 -6.22 8.87 3.86
N GLY A 45 -5.75 9.97 3.27
CA GLY A 45 -4.53 10.67 3.63
C GLY A 45 -3.90 11.30 2.39
N THR A 46 -2.73 11.90 2.57
CA THR A 46 -1.86 12.33 1.47
C THR A 46 -0.73 11.32 1.32
N PHE A 47 -0.45 10.90 0.09
CA PHE A 47 0.49 9.83 -0.19
C PHE A 47 1.57 10.31 -1.15
N SER A 48 2.82 10.07 -0.79
CA SER A 48 3.94 10.23 -1.69
C SER A 48 4.82 8.99 -1.70
N ARG A 49 5.51 8.76 -2.82
CA ARG A 49 6.46 7.66 -2.97
C ARG A 49 7.84 8.21 -3.31
N VAL A 50 8.83 7.81 -2.54
CA VAL A 50 10.26 8.08 -2.81
C VAL A 50 10.96 6.75 -2.77
N GLU A 51 11.54 6.31 -3.90
CA GLU A 51 12.16 4.99 -4.02
C GLU A 51 11.25 3.85 -3.53
N ASN A 52 11.66 3.09 -2.52
CA ASN A 52 10.88 2.00 -1.93
C ASN A 52 10.03 2.46 -0.73
N GLU A 53 9.98 3.75 -0.42
CA GLU A 53 9.19 4.30 0.68
C GLU A 53 7.86 4.86 0.20
N ILE A 54 6.82 4.64 0.99
CA ILE A 54 5.52 5.28 0.89
C ILE A 54 5.36 6.14 2.14
N LYS A 55 5.31 7.46 1.95
CA LYS A 55 5.04 8.42 3.01
C LYS A 55 3.56 8.74 3.02
N ILE A 56 2.99 8.76 4.22
CA ILE A 56 1.57 8.93 4.45
C ILE A 56 1.42 10.05 5.48
N GLU A 57 0.70 11.09 5.12
CA GLU A 57 0.38 12.21 5.99
C GLU A 57 -1.13 12.25 6.23
N ASN A 58 -1.55 12.64 7.43
CA ASN A 58 -2.97 12.77 7.80
C ASN A 58 -3.78 11.49 7.52
N CYS A 59 -3.22 10.32 7.89
CA CYS A 59 -3.84 9.02 7.63
C CYS A 59 -5.20 8.90 8.35
N ALA A 60 -6.29 8.84 7.58
CA ALA A 60 -7.66 8.79 8.10
C ALA A 60 -8.13 7.37 8.45
N VAL A 61 -7.33 6.34 8.16
CA VAL A 61 -7.61 4.93 8.42
C VAL A 61 -6.55 4.32 9.34
N PRO A 62 -6.85 3.23 10.08
CA PRO A 62 -5.85 2.55 10.88
C PRO A 62 -4.67 2.06 10.01
N ILE A 63 -3.43 2.31 10.45
CA ILE A 63 -2.24 1.99 9.65
C ILE A 63 -2.14 0.50 9.30
N GLN A 64 -2.57 -0.38 10.21
CA GLN A 64 -2.54 -1.83 9.97
C GLN A 64 -3.49 -2.22 8.83
N TYR A 65 -4.64 -1.55 8.72
CA TYR A 65 -5.59 -1.74 7.62
C TYR A 65 -4.98 -1.29 6.30
N LEU A 66 -4.43 -0.06 6.26
CA LEU A 66 -3.78 0.49 5.08
C LEU A 66 -2.62 -0.38 4.62
N ARG A 67 -1.78 -0.87 5.55
CA ARG A 67 -0.68 -1.78 5.25
C ARG A 67 -1.18 -3.07 4.59
N GLY A 68 -2.20 -3.72 5.17
CA GLY A 68 -2.78 -4.93 4.59
C GLY A 68 -3.37 -4.72 3.20
N TYR A 69 -3.99 -3.55 2.97
CA TYR A 69 -4.49 -3.14 1.66
C TYR A 69 -3.35 -2.96 0.65
N LEU A 70 -2.35 -2.13 0.95
CA LEU A 70 -1.24 -1.80 0.05
C LEU A 70 -0.37 -3.02 -0.27
N GLU A 71 -0.03 -3.84 0.73
CA GLU A 71 0.72 -5.09 0.51
C GLU A 71 -0.01 -6.04 -0.44
N SER A 72 -1.34 -6.14 -0.31
CA SER A 72 -2.17 -6.97 -1.19
C SER A 72 -2.32 -6.38 -2.60
N MET A 73 -2.37 -5.06 -2.71
CA MET A 73 -2.41 -4.36 -4.00
C MET A 73 -1.09 -4.52 -4.76
N PHE A 74 0.04 -4.32 -4.09
CA PHE A 74 1.36 -4.25 -4.70
C PHE A 74 2.14 -5.57 -4.70
N LYS A 75 1.65 -6.59 -3.97
CA LYS A 75 2.34 -7.87 -3.75
C LYS A 75 3.75 -7.72 -3.17
N VAL A 76 3.91 -6.80 -2.23
CA VAL A 76 5.15 -6.59 -1.47
C VAL A 76 4.88 -6.71 0.02
N LYS A 77 5.94 -6.86 0.82
CA LYS A 77 5.89 -6.63 2.26
C LYS A 77 6.28 -5.19 2.56
N LEU A 78 5.53 -4.54 3.44
CA LEU A 78 5.78 -3.19 3.90
C LEU A 78 6.13 -3.25 5.38
N GLU A 79 7.20 -2.57 5.77
CA GLU A 79 7.55 -2.38 7.17
C GLU A 79 7.30 -0.93 7.56
N GLU A 80 6.73 -0.73 8.73
CA GLU A 80 6.53 0.61 9.27
C GLU A 80 7.85 1.11 9.87
N HIS A 81 8.34 2.22 9.34
CA HIS A 81 9.50 2.92 9.90
C HIS A 81 9.01 3.95 10.92
N LYS A 82 9.52 3.84 12.15
CA LYS A 82 9.20 4.77 13.23
C LYS A 82 9.84 6.12 12.95
N THR A 83 9.01 7.13 12.73
CA THR A 83 9.41 8.53 12.62
C THR A 83 9.05 9.30 13.90
N GLN A 84 9.79 10.36 14.19
CA GLN A 84 9.49 11.30 15.28
C GLN A 84 8.58 12.46 14.83
N ILE A 85 8.29 12.56 13.52
CA ILE A 85 7.45 13.61 12.96
C ILE A 85 5.98 13.21 13.19
N GLU A 86 5.27 14.04 13.94
CA GLU A 86 3.85 13.83 14.23
C GLU A 86 3.01 13.86 12.94
N GLY A 87 2.06 12.92 12.81
CA GLY A 87 1.18 12.82 11.65
C GLY A 87 1.81 12.23 10.38
N LEU A 88 3.12 11.94 10.39
CA LEU A 88 3.81 11.25 9.30
C LEU A 88 3.93 9.75 9.62
N THR A 89 3.57 8.90 8.67
CA THR A 89 3.89 7.48 8.69
C THR A 89 4.70 7.12 7.45
N VAL A 90 5.73 6.30 7.62
CA VAL A 90 6.55 5.82 6.51
C VAL A 90 6.47 4.30 6.44
N LEU A 91 6.04 3.78 5.29
CA LEU A 91 6.05 2.36 4.99
C LEU A 91 7.17 2.06 3.98
N ILE A 92 8.09 1.17 4.34
CA ILE A 92 9.23 0.79 3.51
C ILE A 92 8.95 -0.56 2.87
N ALA A 93 8.95 -0.60 1.54
CA ALA A 93 8.84 -1.84 0.80
C ALA A 93 10.14 -2.64 0.90
N GLN A 94 9.99 -3.88 1.37
CA GLN A 94 11.07 -4.84 1.45
C GLN A 94 11.44 -5.31 0.03
N LYS A 95 12.74 -5.38 -0.26
CA LYS A 95 13.22 -6.02 -1.49
C LYS A 95 12.73 -7.47 -1.50
N GLN A 96 11.95 -7.84 -2.50
CA GLN A 96 11.68 -9.25 -2.78
C GLN A 96 13.04 -9.95 -3.01
N ARG A 97 13.47 -10.80 -2.09
CA ARG A 97 14.50 -11.80 -2.40
C ARG A 97 13.92 -12.66 -3.53
N LYS A 98 14.56 -12.63 -4.70
CA LYS A 98 14.31 -13.58 -5.80
C LYS A 98 14.87 -14.95 -5.41
N GLU A 99 14.27 -15.61 -4.43
CA GLU A 99 14.62 -16.95 -3.90
C GLU A 99 13.51 -17.21 -2.87
N GLU A 100 12.56 -18.13 -2.98
CA GLU A 100 12.56 -19.50 -3.51
C GLU A 100 11.17 -19.81 -4.08
N TRP A 101 11.08 -20.02 -5.40
CA TRP A 101 10.09 -20.94 -5.99
C TRP A 101 10.92 -21.82 -6.93
N ARG A 102 11.51 -22.86 -6.37
CA ARG A 102 11.96 -24.05 -7.10
C ARG A 102 10.97 -25.16 -6.81
#